data_AF-A0A9N8EDA9-F1
#
_entry.id   AF-A0A9N8EDA9-F1
#
_cell.length_a   1.000
_cell.length_b   1.000
_cell.length_c   1.000
_cell.angle_alpha   90.00
_cell.angle_beta   90.00
_cell.angle_gamma   90.00
#
_symmetry.space_group_name_H-M   'P 1'
#
loop_
_entity.id
_entity.type
_entity.pdbx_description
1 polymer ?
#
loop_
_entity_poly.entity_id
_entity_poly.type
_entity_poly.pdbx_seq_one_letter_code
_entity_poly.pdbx_strand_id
1 'polypeptide(L)'
;MNLMIRQIATVHVLLFVLVLASLSTELAAFTPLPLQPRRQRLTTTAALALAANSKFRPIPSEQEGIPIPFIDTEDNSFIECYADCIAVVEDVEYTIGVPCDYAVALCYFRDEDQLVPIELDDKLMDDIYPMAESILEEEFADELVLQRTPQTLTLVGELEDDDDEDDDLRGDSDDDDDGEEEVEVLLSFEHDGRQYNLVRMLDPMLLVGKVDPADPECRLLLSQQESDKVMPILEGMFLDFNEERDDVKP
;
A
#
# COMPACT_ATOMS: atom_id res chain seq x y z
N MET A 1 -10.93 -18.46 3.58
CA MET A 1 -10.29 -18.24 2.25
C MET A 1 -11.14 -17.47 1.25
N ASN A 2 -12.49 -17.49 1.29
CA ASN A 2 -13.34 -16.72 0.36
C ASN A 2 -13.82 -15.34 0.89
N LEU A 3 -13.31 -14.90 2.04
CA LEU A 3 -13.72 -13.62 2.66
C LEU A 3 -12.62 -12.53 2.50
N MET A 4 -11.34 -12.91 2.63
CA MET A 4 -10.16 -12.04 2.47
C MET A 4 -10.07 -11.28 1.13
N ILE A 5 -10.69 -11.76 0.05
CA ILE A 5 -10.46 -11.21 -1.30
C ILE A 5 -11.41 -10.04 -1.63
N ARG A 6 -12.49 -9.85 -0.87
CA ARG A 6 -13.44 -8.75 -1.12
C ARG A 6 -13.02 -7.42 -0.47
N GLN A 7 -12.18 -7.44 0.55
CA GLN A 7 -11.68 -6.23 1.20
C GLN A 7 -10.45 -5.64 0.51
N ILE A 8 -9.56 -6.48 -0.05
CA ILE A 8 -8.35 -6.06 -0.76
C ILE A 8 -8.66 -5.07 -1.91
N ALA A 9 -9.75 -5.26 -2.64
CA ALA A 9 -10.13 -4.37 -3.75
C ALA A 9 -10.72 -3.01 -3.30
N THR A 10 -11.16 -2.89 -2.05
CA THR A 10 -11.80 -1.65 -1.54
C THR A 10 -10.80 -0.79 -0.77
N VAL A 11 -9.87 -1.41 -0.05
CA VAL A 11 -8.84 -0.73 0.77
C VAL A 11 -7.67 -0.22 -0.07
N HIS A 12 -7.22 -0.97 -1.08
CA HIS A 12 -6.16 -0.51 -2.01
C HIS A 12 -6.56 0.75 -2.78
N VAL A 13 -7.84 0.88 -3.14
CA VAL A 13 -8.36 2.10 -3.76
C VAL A 13 -8.36 3.24 -2.75
N LEU A 14 -8.59 3.01 -1.46
CA LEU A 14 -8.66 4.07 -0.46
C LEU A 14 -7.28 4.62 -0.08
N LEU A 15 -6.26 3.77 0.09
CA LEU A 15 -4.90 4.20 0.42
C LEU A 15 -4.24 4.91 -0.78
N PHE A 16 -4.46 4.41 -2.01
CA PHE A 16 -3.96 5.05 -3.24
C PHE A 16 -4.75 6.34 -3.59
N VAL A 17 -6.02 6.44 -3.20
CA VAL A 17 -6.83 7.67 -3.36
C VAL A 17 -6.51 8.74 -2.31
N LEU A 18 -6.08 8.36 -1.10
CA LEU A 18 -5.67 9.34 -0.07
C LEU A 18 -4.42 10.13 -0.48
N VAL A 19 -3.45 9.47 -1.13
CA VAL A 19 -2.27 10.11 -1.72
C VAL A 19 -2.66 11.08 -2.85
N LEU A 20 -3.72 10.79 -3.61
CA LEU A 20 -4.18 11.66 -4.72
C LEU A 20 -5.14 12.79 -4.31
N ALA A 21 -5.85 12.68 -3.19
CA ALA A 21 -6.89 13.65 -2.82
C ALA A 21 -6.37 14.91 -2.10
N SER A 22 -5.14 14.89 -1.55
CA SER A 22 -4.61 16.00 -0.75
C SER A 22 -3.99 17.15 -1.55
N LEU A 23 -3.84 17.03 -2.89
CA LEU A 23 -3.18 18.05 -3.71
C LEU A 23 -4.10 19.12 -4.36
N SER A 24 -5.39 19.18 -4.02
CA SER A 24 -6.30 20.14 -4.67
C SER A 24 -7.00 21.10 -3.71
N THR A 25 -6.25 22.06 -3.16
CA THR A 25 -6.85 23.33 -2.72
C THR A 25 -6.00 24.54 -3.14
N GLU A 26 -6.22 25.03 -4.36
CA GLU A 26 -6.09 26.47 -4.63
C GLU A 26 -7.37 27.00 -5.31
N LEU A 27 -8.00 27.95 -4.64
CA LEU A 27 -9.15 28.73 -5.12
C LEU A 27 -8.70 29.69 -6.22
N ALA A 28 -9.36 29.65 -7.38
CA ALA A 28 -9.49 30.82 -8.23
C ALA A 28 -10.93 30.94 -8.76
N ALA A 29 -11.61 31.97 -8.29
CA ALA A 29 -12.95 32.37 -8.72
C ALA A 29 -12.95 32.79 -10.18
N PHE A 30 -13.80 32.16 -11.01
CA PHE A 30 -14.14 32.67 -12.33
C PHE A 30 -15.65 32.52 -12.61
N THR A 31 -16.21 33.62 -13.09
CA THR A 31 -17.64 33.92 -13.27
C THR A 31 -18.35 33.06 -14.34
N PRO A 32 -19.68 32.89 -14.28
CA PRO A 32 -20.42 31.97 -15.15
C PRO A 32 -20.93 32.63 -16.43
N LEU A 33 -20.79 31.95 -17.58
CA LEU A 33 -21.55 32.22 -18.82
C LEU A 33 -21.94 30.89 -19.51
N PRO A 34 -22.99 30.89 -20.36
CA PRO A 34 -24.03 29.86 -20.32
C PRO A 34 -23.88 28.70 -21.30
N LEU A 35 -24.55 27.62 -20.91
CA LEU A 35 -24.79 26.33 -21.55
C LEU A 35 -25.23 26.40 -23.03
N GLN A 36 -24.65 25.52 -23.85
CA GLN A 36 -25.31 24.91 -25.01
C GLN A 36 -25.12 23.40 -25.01
N PRO A 37 -26.16 22.57 -25.26
CA PRO A 37 -26.04 21.13 -25.24
C PRO A 37 -25.72 20.62 -26.65
N ARG A 38 -24.51 20.09 -26.85
CA ARG A 38 -24.19 19.30 -28.04
C ARG A 38 -24.04 17.83 -27.65
N ARG A 39 -25.12 17.08 -27.86
CA ARG A 39 -25.13 15.61 -27.86
C ARG A 39 -24.05 15.10 -28.82
N GLN A 40 -23.02 14.46 -28.28
CA GLN A 40 -22.22 13.49 -29.04
C GLN A 40 -22.17 12.21 -28.21
N ARG A 41 -22.81 11.17 -28.74
CA ARG A 41 -22.59 9.78 -28.32
C ARG A 41 -21.17 9.44 -28.76
N LEU A 42 -20.24 9.37 -27.81
CA LEU A 42 -18.95 8.74 -28.03
C LEU A 42 -19.10 7.27 -27.67
N THR A 43 -18.95 6.46 -28.70
CA THR A 43 -19.02 5.01 -28.71
C THR A 43 -17.86 4.43 -27.90
N THR A 44 -18.20 3.74 -26.81
CA THR A 44 -17.37 2.83 -26.03
C THR A 44 -16.72 1.79 -26.93
N THR A 45 -15.57 2.10 -27.53
CA THR A 45 -14.82 1.16 -28.41
C THR A 45 -13.30 1.31 -28.32
N ALA A 46 -12.77 2.22 -27.50
CA ALA A 46 -11.33 2.41 -27.35
C ALA A 46 -10.70 1.56 -26.23
N ALA A 47 -11.48 1.04 -25.28
CA ALA A 47 -10.97 0.25 -24.16
C ALA A 47 -10.71 -1.24 -24.50
N LEU A 48 -11.20 -1.74 -25.65
CA LEU A 48 -11.17 -3.18 -25.96
C LEU A 48 -10.06 -3.61 -26.94
N ALA A 49 -9.11 -2.74 -27.27
CA ALA A 49 -8.10 -3.01 -28.30
C ALA A 49 -6.64 -3.07 -27.80
N LEU A 50 -6.39 -2.96 -26.48
CA LEU A 50 -5.04 -3.08 -25.90
C LEU A 50 -4.72 -4.46 -25.31
N ALA A 51 -5.67 -5.41 -25.31
CA ALA A 51 -5.53 -6.71 -24.65
C ALA A 51 -4.68 -7.76 -25.41
N ALA A 52 -4.03 -7.41 -26.53
CA ALA A 52 -3.48 -8.41 -27.44
C ALA A 52 -2.24 -9.17 -26.91
N ASN A 53 -1.50 -8.63 -25.93
CA ASN A 53 -0.30 -9.26 -25.34
C ASN A 53 -0.26 -9.19 -23.80
N SER A 54 -1.42 -8.99 -23.17
CA SER A 54 -1.51 -8.92 -21.71
C SER A 54 -1.54 -10.32 -21.10
N LYS A 55 -0.72 -10.58 -20.07
CA LYS A 55 -0.71 -11.86 -19.34
C LYS A 55 -0.54 -11.60 -17.86
N PHE A 56 -1.36 -12.26 -17.05
CA PHE A 56 -1.22 -12.29 -15.60
C PHE A 56 -0.99 -13.73 -15.17
N ARG A 57 -0.01 -13.97 -14.29
CA ARG A 57 0.32 -15.32 -13.82
C ARG A 57 0.92 -15.29 -12.41
N PRO A 58 0.73 -16.36 -11.62
CA PRO A 58 1.50 -16.55 -10.40
C PRO A 58 2.99 -16.66 -10.71
N ILE A 59 3.82 -16.37 -9.72
CA ILE A 59 5.26 -16.61 -9.83
C ILE A 59 5.59 -18.11 -9.96
N PRO A 60 6.71 -18.47 -10.61
CA PRO A 60 7.21 -19.83 -10.58
C PRO A 60 7.63 -20.23 -9.16
N SER A 61 7.42 -21.50 -8.78
CA SER A 61 7.81 -22.02 -7.45
C SER A 61 9.30 -21.89 -7.13
N GLU A 62 10.16 -21.74 -8.15
CA GLU A 62 11.59 -21.50 -7.96
C GLU A 62 11.93 -20.08 -7.49
N GLN A 63 10.99 -19.14 -7.61
CA GLN A 63 11.12 -17.74 -7.21
C GLN A 63 10.33 -17.41 -5.94
N GLU A 64 9.60 -18.38 -5.39
CA GLU A 64 8.77 -18.22 -4.20
C GLU A 64 9.65 -18.07 -2.96
N GLY A 65 9.37 -17.06 -2.15
CA GLY A 65 10.12 -16.76 -0.92
C GLY A 65 11.55 -16.26 -1.16
N ILE A 66 11.89 -15.84 -2.39
CA ILE A 66 13.18 -15.20 -2.68
C ILE A 66 12.99 -13.68 -2.61
N PRO A 67 13.71 -12.98 -1.71
CA PRO A 67 13.67 -11.52 -1.64
C PRO A 67 14.18 -10.89 -2.93
N ILE A 68 13.43 -9.91 -3.45
CA ILE A 68 13.78 -9.13 -4.64
C ILE A 68 13.77 -7.65 -4.24
N PRO A 69 14.84 -6.89 -4.52
CA PRO A 69 14.87 -5.48 -4.21
C PRO A 69 14.03 -4.67 -5.21
N PHE A 70 13.11 -3.88 -4.68
CA PHE A 70 12.31 -2.88 -5.40
C PHE A 70 12.96 -1.52 -5.16
N ILE A 71 13.63 -1.00 -6.19
CA ILE A 71 14.48 0.18 -6.16
C ILE A 71 13.66 1.42 -6.47
N ASP A 72 13.76 2.42 -5.59
CA ASP A 72 13.37 3.79 -5.91
C ASP A 72 14.55 4.52 -6.55
N THR A 73 14.39 4.92 -7.81
CA THR A 73 15.43 5.63 -8.55
C THR A 73 15.57 7.10 -8.16
N GLU A 74 14.56 7.69 -7.52
CA GLU A 74 14.58 9.10 -7.11
C GLU A 74 15.43 9.28 -5.85
N ASP A 75 15.19 8.44 -4.85
CA ASP A 75 15.90 8.49 -3.55
C ASP A 75 17.09 7.54 -3.45
N ASN A 76 17.29 6.67 -4.46
CA ASN A 76 18.33 5.65 -4.48
C ASN A 76 18.27 4.74 -3.24
N SER A 77 17.05 4.39 -2.86
CA SER A 77 16.70 3.48 -1.76
C SER A 77 15.99 2.25 -2.32
N PHE A 78 15.72 1.25 -1.47
CA PHE A 78 15.03 0.04 -1.89
C PHE A 78 14.19 -0.55 -0.75
N ILE A 79 13.23 -1.39 -1.13
CA ILE A 79 12.47 -2.26 -0.23
C ILE A 79 12.57 -3.69 -0.75
N GLU A 80 12.85 -4.65 0.12
CA GLU A 80 12.85 -6.06 -0.25
C GLU A 80 11.42 -6.58 -0.29
N CYS A 81 11.08 -7.29 -1.36
CA CYS A 81 9.75 -7.86 -1.53
C CYS A 81 9.84 -9.32 -1.96
N TYR A 82 8.91 -10.13 -1.49
CA TYR A 82 8.60 -11.42 -2.09
C TYR A 82 7.66 -11.20 -3.27
N ALA A 83 8.01 -11.76 -4.43
CA ALA A 83 7.13 -11.70 -5.59
C ALA A 83 5.91 -12.61 -5.36
N ASP A 84 4.73 -12.11 -5.69
CA ASP A 84 3.48 -12.86 -5.65
C ASP A 84 3.01 -13.19 -7.08
N CYS A 85 2.96 -12.17 -7.94
CA CYS A 85 2.47 -12.30 -9.31
C CYS A 85 3.34 -11.57 -10.32
N ILE A 86 3.28 -12.05 -11.56
CA ILE A 86 3.92 -11.42 -12.72
C ILE A 86 2.85 -11.05 -13.73
N ALA A 87 2.90 -9.80 -14.17
CA ALA A 87 2.03 -9.26 -15.20
C ALA A 87 2.84 -8.72 -16.38
N VAL A 88 2.35 -8.93 -17.60
CA VAL A 88 2.93 -8.35 -18.81
C VAL A 88 1.92 -7.38 -19.38
N VAL A 89 2.32 -6.11 -19.52
CA VAL A 89 1.50 -5.05 -20.11
C VAL A 89 2.31 -4.37 -21.20
N GLU A 90 1.81 -4.38 -22.44
CA GLU A 90 2.50 -3.79 -23.60
C GLU A 90 3.97 -4.28 -23.76
N ASP A 91 4.19 -5.59 -23.57
CA ASP A 91 5.51 -6.25 -23.61
C ASP A 91 6.50 -5.83 -22.51
N VAL A 92 6.03 -5.10 -21.48
CA VAL A 92 6.79 -4.80 -20.26
C VAL A 92 6.36 -5.76 -19.16
N GLU A 93 7.34 -6.41 -18.53
CA GLU A 93 7.11 -7.31 -17.39
C GLU A 93 7.14 -6.52 -16.07
N TYR A 94 6.05 -6.65 -15.32
CA TYR A 94 5.86 -6.10 -13.99
C TYR A 94 5.79 -7.25 -12.99
N THR A 95 6.41 -7.03 -11.84
CA THR A 95 6.32 -7.91 -10.68
C THR A 95 5.51 -7.20 -9.61
N ILE A 96 4.51 -7.91 -9.10
CA ILE A 96 3.71 -7.51 -7.95
C ILE A 96 4.29 -8.28 -6.76
N GLY A 97 4.71 -7.56 -5.73
CA GLY A 97 5.34 -8.14 -4.55
C GLY A 97 4.76 -7.58 -3.25
N VAL A 98 5.02 -8.30 -2.17
CA VAL A 98 4.70 -7.91 -0.80
C VAL A 98 6.04 -7.66 -0.08
N PRO A 99 6.19 -6.59 0.70
CA PRO A 99 7.37 -6.37 1.54
C PRO A 99 7.75 -7.62 2.34
N CYS A 100 9.04 -7.87 2.48
CA CYS A 100 9.54 -9.01 3.27
C CYS A 100 9.30 -8.85 4.77
N ASP A 101 9.23 -7.60 5.23
CA ASP A 101 9.07 -7.20 6.63
C ASP A 101 7.73 -6.44 6.83
N TYR A 102 7.43 -6.04 8.07
CA TYR A 102 6.15 -5.43 8.40
C TYR A 102 6.04 -4.00 7.83
N ALA A 103 5.01 -3.76 7.02
CA ALA A 103 4.63 -2.41 6.62
C ALA A 103 3.97 -1.70 7.81
N VAL A 104 4.52 -0.56 8.20
CA VAL A 104 4.05 0.23 9.33
C VAL A 104 3.81 1.69 8.93
N ALA A 105 2.99 2.40 9.69
CA ALA A 105 2.72 3.82 9.48
C ALA A 105 2.74 4.59 10.80
N LEU A 106 3.24 5.82 10.75
CA LEU A 106 3.04 6.77 11.84
C LEU A 106 1.76 7.55 11.60
N CYS A 107 0.89 7.54 12.61
CA CYS A 107 -0.45 8.07 12.52
C CYS A 107 -0.76 9.00 13.69
N TYR A 108 -1.76 9.86 13.51
CA TYR A 108 -2.36 10.63 14.59
C TYR A 108 -3.89 10.51 14.53
N PHE A 109 -4.57 10.72 15.64
CA PHE A 109 -6.04 10.84 15.63
C PHE A 109 -6.47 12.27 15.26
N ARG A 110 -7.50 12.36 14.42
CA ARG A 110 -8.26 13.58 14.10
C ARG A 110 -9.70 13.37 14.53
N ASP A 111 -10.30 14.39 15.15
CA ASP A 111 -11.70 14.39 15.57
C ASP A 111 -12.08 13.11 16.38
N GLU A 112 -11.23 12.79 17.37
CA GLU A 112 -11.32 11.71 18.36
C GLU A 112 -11.20 10.27 17.82
N ASP A 113 -11.73 9.94 16.63
CA ASP A 113 -11.80 8.54 16.17
C ASP A 113 -11.14 8.29 14.80
N GLN A 114 -10.75 9.33 14.05
CA GLN A 114 -10.15 9.13 12.73
C GLN A 114 -8.63 9.00 12.83
N LEU A 115 -8.11 7.79 12.63
CA LEU A 115 -6.69 7.58 12.45
C LEU A 115 -6.24 8.12 11.09
N VAL A 116 -5.27 9.05 11.09
CA VAL A 116 -4.75 9.70 9.89
C VAL A 116 -3.26 9.38 9.76
N PRO A 117 -2.83 8.69 8.69
CA PRO A 117 -1.42 8.44 8.43
C PRO A 117 -0.69 9.74 8.09
N ILE A 118 0.59 9.78 8.44
CA ILE A 118 1.50 10.87 8.11
C ILE A 118 2.26 10.45 6.85
N GLU A 119 2.23 11.30 5.83
CA GLU A 119 2.96 11.07 4.58
C GLU A 119 4.47 11.03 4.83
N LEU A 120 5.18 10.19 4.09
CA LEU A 120 6.62 9.96 4.26
C LEU A 120 7.47 11.22 4.00
N ASP A 121 6.99 12.11 3.12
CA ASP A 121 7.65 13.36 2.76
C ASP A 121 7.16 14.58 3.57
N ASP A 122 6.23 14.38 4.51
CA ASP A 122 5.78 15.45 5.41
C ASP A 122 6.90 15.81 6.39
N LYS A 123 7.09 17.11 6.64
CA LYS A 123 8.05 17.59 7.64
C LYS A 123 7.75 17.05 9.04
N LEU A 124 6.49 16.80 9.34
CA LEU A 124 6.09 16.18 10.59
C LEU A 124 6.74 14.81 10.76
N MET A 125 6.90 14.03 9.69
CA MET A 125 7.58 12.73 9.71
C MET A 125 9.02 12.86 10.21
N ASP A 126 9.74 13.90 9.78
CA ASP A 126 11.12 14.18 10.24
C ASP A 126 11.20 14.54 11.72
N ASP A 127 10.15 15.15 12.26
CA ASP A 127 10.10 15.55 13.67
C ASP A 127 9.77 14.35 14.59
N ILE A 128 8.83 13.49 14.20
CA ILE A 128 8.34 12.40 15.08
C ILE A 128 9.03 11.05 14.87
N TYR A 129 9.59 10.78 13.69
CA TYR A 129 10.24 9.50 13.40
C TYR A 129 11.35 9.17 14.40
N PRO A 130 12.27 10.08 14.77
CA PRO A 130 13.32 9.78 15.75
C PRO A 130 12.78 9.43 17.15
N MET A 131 11.57 9.91 17.49
CA MET A 131 10.91 9.54 18.75
C MET A 131 10.42 8.09 18.69
N ALA A 132 9.72 7.72 17.62
CA ALA A 132 9.25 6.35 17.43
C ALA A 132 10.43 5.35 17.40
N GLU A 133 11.50 5.69 16.69
CA GLU A 133 12.73 4.89 16.64
C GLU A 133 13.36 4.71 18.02
N SER A 134 13.52 5.79 18.80
CA SER A 134 14.08 5.72 20.15
C SER A 134 13.23 4.88 21.10
N ILE A 135 11.90 4.95 21.00
CA ILE A 135 11.00 4.16 21.86
C ILE A 135 11.08 2.68 21.47
N LEU A 136 11.14 2.35 20.18
CA LEU A 136 11.33 0.97 19.74
C LEU A 136 12.64 0.37 20.26
N GLU A 137 13.75 1.13 20.18
CA GLU A 137 15.04 0.69 20.72
C GLU A 137 14.99 0.48 22.24
N GLU A 138 14.27 1.33 22.98
CA GLU A 138 14.13 1.24 24.43
C GLU A 138 13.25 0.04 24.87
N GLU A 139 12.12 -0.18 24.20
CA GLU A 139 11.16 -1.24 24.56
C GLU A 139 11.59 -2.62 24.05
N PHE A 140 12.21 -2.70 22.87
CA PHE A 140 12.53 -3.95 22.18
C PHE A 140 14.04 -4.22 22.04
N ALA A 141 14.90 -3.45 22.71
CA ALA A 141 16.33 -3.74 22.90
C ALA A 141 17.10 -4.18 21.62
N ASP A 142 16.90 -3.47 20.51
CA ASP A 142 17.48 -3.70 19.17
C ASP A 142 16.91 -4.90 18.36
N GLU A 143 15.85 -5.57 18.83
CA GLU A 143 15.21 -6.66 18.08
C GLU A 143 14.38 -6.16 16.89
N LEU A 144 13.84 -4.94 17.03
CA LEU A 144 13.06 -4.27 16.01
C LEU A 144 13.79 -3.02 15.52
N VAL A 145 13.87 -2.86 14.21
CA VAL A 145 14.48 -1.70 13.55
C VAL A 145 13.47 -1.04 12.63
N LEU A 146 13.10 0.20 12.95
CA LEU A 146 12.28 1.02 12.07
C LEU A 146 13.14 1.56 10.92
N GLN A 147 12.66 1.43 9.70
CA GLN A 147 13.35 1.88 8.49
C GLN A 147 12.44 2.73 7.62
N ARG A 148 13.01 3.78 7.04
CA ARG A 148 12.39 4.53 5.93
C ARG A 148 12.70 3.84 4.62
N THR A 149 11.78 2.99 4.18
CA THR A 149 11.88 2.32 2.88
C THR A 149 11.02 3.08 1.85
N PRO A 150 11.17 2.80 0.55
CA PRO A 150 10.26 3.33 -0.45
C PRO A 150 8.80 2.97 -0.15
N GLN A 151 7.89 3.91 -0.41
CA GLN A 151 6.42 3.74 -0.34
C GLN A 151 5.82 3.49 1.06
N THR A 152 6.58 3.05 2.05
CA THR A 152 6.09 2.86 3.43
C THR A 152 7.21 2.98 4.48
N LEU A 153 6.86 2.99 5.76
CA LEU A 153 7.84 2.64 6.80
C LEU A 153 7.87 1.11 6.95
N THR A 154 9.05 0.57 7.24
CA THR A 154 9.23 -0.87 7.44
C THR A 154 9.79 -1.13 8.81
N LEU A 155 9.13 -2.03 9.56
CA LEU A 155 9.64 -2.52 10.82
C LEU A 155 10.29 -3.89 10.58
N VAL A 156 11.62 -3.92 10.66
CA VAL A 156 12.43 -5.13 10.44
C VAL A 156 12.68 -5.81 11.76
N GLY A 157 12.48 -7.13 11.81
CA GLY A 157 12.62 -7.94 13.02
C GLY A 157 11.48 -8.94 13.15
N GLU A 158 11.43 -9.64 14.28
CA GLU A 158 10.32 -10.54 14.60
C GLU A 158 9.48 -9.87 15.69
N LEU A 159 8.20 -9.62 15.39
CA LEU A 159 7.24 -9.24 16.43
C LEU A 159 6.83 -10.51 17.16
N GLU A 160 6.87 -10.51 18.49
CA GLU A 160 6.23 -11.58 19.26
C GLU A 160 4.73 -11.50 18.97
N ASP A 161 4.16 -12.56 18.41
CA ASP A 161 2.71 -12.65 18.28
C ASP A 161 2.15 -12.76 19.71
N ASP A 162 1.40 -11.75 20.17
CA ASP A 162 0.74 -11.69 21.49
C ASP A 162 -0.40 -12.74 21.64
N ASP A 163 -0.24 -13.93 21.05
CA ASP A 163 -1.20 -15.02 21.14
C ASP A 163 -1.24 -15.65 22.55
N ASP A 164 -0.30 -15.33 23.45
CA ASP A 164 -0.16 -16.04 24.73
C ASP A 164 -0.22 -15.22 26.04
N GLU A 165 -0.03 -13.89 26.11
CA GLU A 165 -0.04 -13.17 27.41
C GLU A 165 -0.70 -11.77 27.38
N ASP A 166 -1.68 -11.59 28.28
CA ASP A 166 -2.32 -10.34 28.75
C ASP A 166 -3.37 -9.63 27.86
N ASP A 167 -4.59 -10.15 27.94
CA ASP A 167 -5.90 -9.51 27.65
C ASP A 167 -6.18 -8.21 28.46
N ASP A 168 -5.18 -7.67 29.17
CA ASP A 168 -5.29 -6.57 30.14
C ASP A 168 -4.91 -5.19 29.54
N LEU A 169 -4.35 -5.14 28.32
CA LEU A 169 -4.12 -3.88 27.57
C LEU A 169 -5.22 -3.57 26.54
N ARG A 170 -6.23 -4.44 26.39
CA ARG A 170 -7.47 -4.07 25.72
C ARG A 170 -8.15 -3.01 26.58
N GLY A 171 -7.94 -1.75 26.24
CA GLY A 171 -8.76 -0.67 26.78
C GLY A 171 -10.22 -1.08 26.63
N ASP A 172 -10.95 -1.07 27.74
CA ASP A 172 -12.36 -1.38 27.87
C ASP A 172 -13.20 -0.45 26.98
N SER A 173 -13.17 -0.67 25.66
CA SER A 173 -14.16 -0.15 24.74
C SER A 173 -15.20 -1.25 24.56
N ASP A 174 -16.26 -1.16 25.37
CA ASP A 174 -17.56 -1.79 25.15
C ASP A 174 -18.20 -1.28 23.82
N ASP A 175 -17.50 -1.39 22.70
CA ASP A 175 -18.10 -1.25 21.37
C ASP A 175 -18.03 -2.60 20.68
N ASP A 176 -19.19 -3.27 20.64
CA ASP A 176 -19.49 -4.45 19.83
C ASP A 176 -19.41 -4.10 18.33
N ASP A 177 -18.25 -3.66 17.82
CA ASP A 177 -17.97 -3.60 16.39
C ASP A 177 -17.21 -4.88 16.01
N ASP A 178 -17.95 -5.86 15.49
CA ASP A 178 -17.41 -7.07 14.82
C ASP A 178 -16.68 -6.70 13.50
N GLY A 179 -16.00 -5.55 13.46
CA GLY A 179 -15.15 -5.12 12.36
C GLY A 179 -13.79 -5.81 12.45
N GLU A 180 -13.31 -6.36 11.34
CA GLU A 180 -11.92 -6.81 11.24
C GLU A 180 -11.03 -5.55 11.36
N GLU A 181 -10.22 -5.47 12.41
CA GLU A 181 -9.24 -4.38 12.58
C GLU A 181 -8.32 -4.33 11.34
N GLU A 182 -8.19 -3.16 10.70
CA GLU A 182 -7.35 -3.00 9.50
C GLU A 182 -5.87 -2.75 9.85
N VAL A 183 -5.62 -2.28 11.07
CA VAL A 183 -4.31 -1.96 11.60
C VAL A 183 -4.21 -2.35 13.06
N GLU A 184 -2.98 -2.64 13.49
CA GLU A 184 -2.65 -2.94 14.89
C GLU A 184 -1.74 -1.85 15.44
N VAL A 185 -2.04 -1.33 16.63
CA VAL A 185 -1.23 -0.30 17.28
C VAL A 185 -0.05 -0.96 18.01
N LEU A 186 1.17 -0.70 17.55
CA LEU A 186 2.39 -1.25 18.14
C LEU A 186 2.91 -0.42 19.31
N LEU A 187 2.84 0.91 19.18
CA LEU A 187 3.19 1.84 20.26
C LEU A 187 2.44 3.16 20.12
N SER A 188 2.33 3.86 21.24
CA SER A 188 1.71 5.18 21.35
C SER A 188 2.65 6.13 22.09
N PHE A 189 2.80 7.36 21.60
CA PHE A 189 3.64 8.36 22.25
C PHE A 189 3.09 9.78 22.06
N GLU A 190 3.48 10.69 22.95
CA GLU A 190 3.12 12.11 22.86
C GLU A 190 4.32 12.94 22.39
N HIS A 191 4.10 13.84 21.44
CA HIS A 191 5.06 14.84 21.02
C HIS A 191 4.34 16.17 20.76
N ASP A 192 4.89 17.28 21.27
CA ASP A 192 4.33 18.63 21.15
C ASP A 192 2.82 18.75 21.51
N GLY A 193 2.40 18.01 22.54
CA GLY A 193 1.02 18.02 23.04
C GLY A 193 0.03 17.29 22.13
N ARG A 194 0.52 16.43 21.23
CA ARG A 194 -0.28 15.57 20.36
C ARG A 194 0.15 14.11 20.50
N GLN A 195 -0.82 13.20 20.51
CA GLN A 195 -0.58 11.77 20.51
C GLN A 195 -0.37 11.24 19.08
N TYR A 196 0.63 10.38 18.94
CA TYR A 196 1.01 9.67 17.74
C TYR A 196 1.05 8.17 18.02
N ASN A 197 0.78 7.38 17.00
CA ASN A 197 0.78 5.93 17.08
C ASN A 197 1.60 5.36 15.92
N LEU A 198 2.43 4.36 16.21
CA LEU A 198 3.00 3.51 15.17
C LEU A 198 2.07 2.31 15.01
N VAL A 199 1.62 2.06 13.79
CA VAL A 199 0.67 0.98 13.51
C VAL A 199 1.23 0.02 12.47
N ARG A 200 0.98 -1.27 12.65
CA ARG A 200 1.21 -2.32 11.65
C ARG A 200 -0.01 -2.44 10.76
N MET A 201 0.21 -2.53 9.45
CA MET A 201 -0.84 -2.84 8.49
C MET A 201 -1.15 -4.34 8.57
N LEU A 202 -2.41 -4.70 8.85
CA LEU A 202 -2.84 -6.10 8.90
C LEU A 202 -3.13 -6.66 7.50
N ASP A 203 -3.58 -5.78 6.59
CA ASP A 203 -3.70 -6.11 5.17
C ASP A 203 -2.34 -6.06 4.46
N PRO A 204 -2.01 -7.06 3.61
CA PRO A 204 -0.77 -7.06 2.84
C PRO A 204 -0.65 -5.85 1.91
N MET A 205 0.47 -5.14 2.00
CA MET A 205 0.77 -4.04 1.08
C MET A 205 1.37 -4.57 -0.22
N LEU A 206 0.71 -4.32 -1.35
CA LEU A 206 1.23 -4.70 -2.68
C LEU A 206 2.05 -3.57 -3.29
N LEU A 207 3.27 -3.90 -3.71
CA LEU A 207 4.16 -3.03 -4.48
C LEU A 207 4.31 -3.55 -5.91
N VAL A 208 4.43 -2.62 -6.85
CA VAL A 208 4.61 -2.93 -8.27
C VAL A 208 5.93 -2.36 -8.75
N GLY A 209 6.74 -3.23 -9.35
CA GLY A 209 8.00 -2.84 -9.96
C GLY A 209 8.19 -3.47 -11.34
N LYS A 210 8.86 -2.75 -12.23
CA LYS A 210 9.24 -3.24 -13.56
C LYS A 210 10.63 -3.88 -13.50
N VAL A 211 10.90 -4.91 -14.30
CA VAL A 211 12.25 -5.49 -14.40
C VAL A 211 13.25 -4.40 -14.81
N ASP A 212 14.36 -4.27 -14.07
CA ASP A 212 15.45 -3.39 -14.49
C ASP A 212 16.18 -4.00 -15.70
N PRO A 213 16.25 -3.31 -16.87
CA PRO A 213 17.00 -3.79 -18.02
C PRO A 213 18.51 -3.93 -17.76
N ALA A 214 19.06 -3.19 -16.79
CA ALA A 214 20.48 -3.26 -16.42
C ALA A 214 20.76 -4.41 -15.44
N ASP A 215 19.81 -4.71 -14.55
CA ASP A 215 19.90 -5.78 -13.56
C ASP A 215 18.57 -6.56 -13.42
N PRO A 216 18.40 -7.68 -14.14
CA PRO A 216 17.15 -8.46 -14.11
C PRO A 216 16.75 -9.02 -12.75
N GLU A 217 17.66 -9.03 -11.76
CA GLU A 217 17.38 -9.46 -10.39
C GLU A 217 16.71 -8.37 -9.54
N CYS A 218 16.66 -7.13 -10.05
CA CYS A 218 16.04 -6.00 -9.37
C CYS A 218 14.73 -5.58 -10.05
N ARG A 219 13.87 -4.87 -9.30
CA ARG A 219 12.69 -4.20 -9.83
C ARG A 219 12.80 -2.71 -9.62
N LEU A 220 12.48 -1.91 -10.64
CA LEU A 220 12.37 -0.46 -10.50
C LEU A 220 10.93 -0.15 -10.11
N LEU A 221 10.75 0.59 -9.02
CA LEU A 221 9.43 1.11 -8.65
C LEU A 221 8.91 2.04 -9.75
N LEU A 222 7.59 2.08 -9.88
CA LEU A 222 6.93 2.89 -10.90
C LEU A 222 6.91 4.36 -10.46
N SER A 223 7.26 5.26 -11.37
CA SER A 223 6.96 6.67 -11.19
C SER A 223 5.43 6.89 -11.15
N GLN A 224 4.99 7.99 -10.55
CA GLN A 224 3.55 8.34 -10.50
C GLN A 224 2.89 8.29 -11.89
N GLN A 225 3.56 8.83 -12.91
CA GLN A 225 3.03 8.86 -14.28
C GLN A 225 2.90 7.45 -14.91
N GLU A 226 3.80 6.52 -14.55
CA GLU A 226 3.71 5.13 -14.99
C GLU A 226 2.60 4.40 -14.24
N SER A 227 2.53 4.61 -12.93
CA SER A 227 1.52 4.03 -12.05
C SER A 227 0.09 4.40 -12.51
N ASP A 228 -0.18 5.68 -12.78
CA ASP A 228 -1.47 6.18 -13.27
C ASP A 228 -1.98 5.46 -14.54
N LYS A 229 -1.05 4.94 -15.35
CA LYS A 229 -1.38 4.25 -16.61
C LYS A 229 -1.52 2.74 -16.41
N VAL A 230 -0.64 2.15 -15.60
CA VAL A 230 -0.47 0.69 -15.52
C VAL A 230 -1.36 0.09 -14.44
N MET A 231 -1.51 0.74 -13.29
CA MET A 231 -2.29 0.21 -12.16
C MET A 231 -3.73 -0.14 -12.53
N PRO A 232 -4.50 0.73 -13.24
CA PRO A 232 -5.87 0.37 -13.63
C PRO A 232 -5.96 -0.86 -14.53
N ILE A 233 -4.90 -1.14 -15.31
CA ILE A 233 -4.84 -2.31 -16.18
C ILE A 233 -4.50 -3.55 -15.34
N LEU A 234 -3.53 -3.46 -14.43
CA LEU A 234 -3.16 -4.55 -13.53
C LEU A 234 -4.33 -4.98 -12.63
N GLU A 235 -5.06 -4.01 -12.06
CA GLU A 235 -6.28 -4.26 -11.30
C GLU A 235 -7.32 -5.02 -12.11
N GLY A 236 -7.56 -4.59 -13.36
CA GLY A 236 -8.45 -5.30 -14.28
C GLY A 236 -8.01 -6.74 -14.54
N MET A 237 -6.71 -6.97 -14.78
CA MET A 237 -6.17 -8.30 -14.99
C MET A 237 -6.31 -9.20 -13.76
N PHE A 238 -6.10 -8.65 -12.56
CA PHE A 238 -6.25 -9.39 -11.32
C PHE A 238 -7.69 -9.85 -11.08
N LEU A 239 -8.66 -8.97 -11.33
CA LEU A 239 -10.09 -9.28 -11.24
C LEU A 239 -10.48 -10.39 -12.23
N ASP A 240 -10.07 -10.27 -13.50
CA ASP A 240 -10.35 -11.27 -14.53
C ASP A 240 -9.75 -12.64 -14.17
N PHE A 241 -8.51 -12.66 -13.65
CA PHE A 241 -7.84 -13.90 -13.23
C PHE A 241 -8.56 -14.60 -12.08
N ASN A 242 -9.12 -13.85 -11.12
CA ASN A 242 -9.86 -14.42 -10.00
C ASN A 242 -11.25 -14.93 -10.40
N GLU A 243 -11.96 -14.24 -11.30
CA GLU A 243 -13.24 -14.70 -11.83
C GLU A 243 -13.10 -16.05 -12.55
N GLU A 244 -12.04 -16.25 -13.33
CA GLU A 244 -11.76 -17.52 -14.00
C GLU A 244 -11.51 -18.69 -13.03
N ARG A 245 -11.01 -18.43 -11.81
CA ARG A 245 -10.78 -19.47 -10.80
C ARG A 245 -12.06 -19.84 -10.04
N ASP A 246 -12.98 -18.91 -9.86
CA ASP A 246 -14.25 -19.14 -9.16
C ASP A 246 -15.26 -19.94 -10.00
N ASP A 247 -15.16 -19.88 -11.34
CA ASP A 247 -15.95 -20.70 -12.26
C ASP A 247 -15.48 -22.16 -12.35
N VAL A 248 -14.32 -22.49 -11.75
CA VAL A 248 -13.83 -23.86 -11.57
C VAL A 248 -14.23 -24.38 -10.19
N LYS A 249 -15.54 -24.49 -9.94
CA LYS A 249 -16.04 -25.36 -8.84
C LYS A 249 -16.49 -26.72 -9.38
N PRO A 250 -16.13 -27.84 -8.71
CA PRO A 250 -16.60 -29.18 -9.07
C PRO A 250 -18.10 -29.39 -8.85
#